data_AF-A0A318JHW0-F1
#
_entry.id   AF-A0A318JHW0-F1
#
_cell.length_a   1.000
_cell.length_b   1.000
_cell.length_c   1.000
_cell.angle_alpha   90.00
_cell.angle_beta   90.00
_cell.angle_gamma   90.00
#
_symmetry.space_group_name_H-M   'P 1'
#
loop_
_entity.id
_entity.type
_entity.pdbx_description
1 polymer ?
#
loop_
_entity_poly.entity_id
_entity_poly.type
_entity_poly.pdbx_seq_one_letter_code
_entity_poly.pdbx_strand_id
1 'polypeptide(L)'
;MRQSTHNMDRQEWRATGARLYAKHGTDLPQAKLDEMTVAKIRRQYARKQRLIEMLNSSYSAAGLARRYGLHVRTVEKILRRDTWAHVK
;
A
#
# COMPACT_ATOMS: atom_id res chain seq x y z
N MET A 1 2.42 31.14 -35.35
CA MET A 1 2.76 30.09 -34.36
C MET A 1 1.89 30.31 -33.13
N ARG A 2 1.19 29.28 -32.63
CA ARG A 2 0.51 29.37 -31.33
C ARG A 2 1.57 29.43 -30.25
N GLN A 3 1.89 30.63 -29.77
CA GLN A 3 2.73 30.79 -28.59
C GLN A 3 1.97 30.19 -27.40
N SER A 4 2.62 29.30 -26.65
CA SER A 4 2.10 28.84 -25.36
C SER A 4 2.07 30.05 -24.41
N THR A 5 1.13 30.10 -23.47
CA THR A 5 0.99 31.23 -22.51
C THR A 5 2.29 31.54 -21.75
N HIS A 6 3.22 30.59 -21.70
CA HIS A 6 4.51 30.69 -21.03
C HIS A 6 5.72 30.74 -21.99
N ASN A 7 5.49 30.87 -23.30
CA ASN A 7 6.53 30.87 -24.35
C ASN A 7 7.53 29.70 -24.25
N MET A 8 7.05 28.54 -23.80
CA MET A 8 7.81 27.29 -23.71
C MET A 8 7.54 26.40 -24.92
N ASP A 9 8.56 25.70 -25.38
CA ASP A 9 8.41 24.68 -26.41
C ASP A 9 7.76 23.40 -25.85
N ARG A 10 7.43 22.45 -26.73
CA ARG A 10 6.74 21.21 -26.32
C ARG A 10 7.61 20.30 -25.44
N GLN A 11 8.91 20.23 -25.68
CA GLN A 11 9.83 19.41 -24.90
C GLN A 11 10.00 20.02 -23.51
N GLU A 12 10.21 21.32 -23.44
CA GLU A 12 10.33 22.11 -22.20
C GLU A 12 9.04 22.05 -21.37
N TRP A 13 7.87 22.16 -22.02
CA TRP A 13 6.58 22.00 -21.35
C TRP A 13 6.42 20.61 -20.71
N ARG A 14 6.82 19.55 -21.42
CA ARG A 14 6.75 18.17 -20.91
C ARG A 14 7.74 17.90 -19.79
N ALA A 15 8.94 18.47 -19.89
CA ALA A 15 9.99 18.30 -18.91
C ALA A 15 9.67 19.03 -17.60
N THR A 16 9.18 20.27 -17.69
CA THR A 16 9.10 21.17 -16.52
C THR A 16 7.79 21.95 -16.45
N GLY A 17 7.33 22.50 -17.57
CA GLY A 17 6.19 23.42 -17.59
C GLY A 17 4.89 22.83 -17.02
N ALA A 18 4.58 21.56 -17.33
CA ALA A 18 3.40 20.89 -16.83
C ALA A 18 3.38 20.76 -15.30
N ARG A 19 4.54 20.56 -14.65
CA ARG A 19 4.63 20.46 -13.20
C ARG A 19 4.51 21.82 -12.50
N LEU A 20 4.99 22.88 -13.16
CA LEU A 20 5.03 24.22 -12.59
C LEU A 20 3.73 25.00 -12.80
N TYR A 21 3.08 24.86 -13.95
CA TYR A 21 1.98 25.75 -14.36
C TYR A 21 0.62 25.07 -14.50
N ALA A 22 0.56 23.75 -14.69
CA ALA A 22 -0.73 23.07 -14.78
C ALA A 22 -1.35 22.93 -13.38
N LYS A 23 -2.63 23.29 -13.25
CA LYS A 23 -3.42 23.03 -12.04
C LYS A 23 -3.42 21.53 -11.73
N HIS A 24 -3.27 21.18 -10.46
CA HIS A 24 -3.17 19.79 -10.00
C HIS A 24 -3.81 19.65 -8.62
N GLY A 25 -4.15 18.42 -8.24
CA GLY A 25 -4.74 18.16 -6.92
C GLY A 25 -6.03 18.97 -6.70
N THR A 26 -6.12 19.66 -5.57
CA THR A 26 -7.27 20.51 -5.19
C THR A 26 -7.48 21.73 -6.08
N ASP A 27 -6.47 22.18 -6.82
CA ASP A 27 -6.60 23.34 -7.72
C ASP A 27 -7.51 23.03 -8.92
N LEU A 28 -7.81 21.76 -9.18
CA LEU A 28 -8.72 21.34 -10.25
C LEU A 28 -10.19 21.46 -9.80
N PRO A 29 -11.08 22.10 -10.57
CA PRO A 29 -12.48 22.31 -10.17
C PRO A 29 -13.27 21.00 -10.04
N GLN A 30 -12.85 19.95 -10.72
CA GLN A 30 -13.43 18.61 -10.63
C GLN A 30 -12.81 17.74 -9.52
N ALA A 31 -11.82 18.24 -8.77
CA ALA A 31 -11.21 17.49 -7.69
C ALA A 31 -12.20 17.31 -6.53
N LYS A 32 -12.45 16.06 -6.18
CA LYS A 32 -13.35 15.68 -5.07
C LYS A 32 -12.61 15.40 -3.76
N LEU A 33 -11.28 15.49 -3.78
CA LEU A 33 -10.40 15.12 -2.68
C LEU A 33 -9.44 16.26 -2.39
N ASP A 34 -9.16 16.48 -1.10
CA ASP A 34 -8.08 17.34 -0.66
C ASP A 34 -6.75 16.57 -0.46
N GLU A 35 -5.63 17.30 -0.48
CA GLU A 35 -4.29 16.70 -0.30
C GLU A 35 -4.17 16.02 1.07
N MET A 36 -4.81 16.57 2.10
CA MET A 36 -4.80 16.00 3.45
C MET A 36 -5.43 14.61 3.47
N THR A 37 -6.55 14.43 2.79
CA THR A 37 -7.28 13.16 2.64
C THR A 37 -6.46 12.18 1.83
N VAL A 38 -5.86 12.61 0.72
CA VAL A 38 -4.95 11.76 -0.07
C VAL A 38 -3.77 11.28 0.79
N ALA A 39 -3.16 12.17 1.57
CA ALA A 39 -2.06 11.82 2.47
C ALA A 39 -2.51 10.84 3.57
N LYS A 40 -3.72 11.05 4.13
CA LYS A 40 -4.31 10.18 5.14
C LYS A 40 -4.59 8.78 4.59
N ILE A 41 -5.17 8.66 3.39
CA ILE A 41 -5.42 7.38 2.71
C ILE A 41 -4.11 6.62 2.52
N ARG A 42 -3.09 7.28 1.97
CA ARG A 42 -1.76 6.67 1.77
C ARG A 42 -1.16 6.17 3.09
N ARG A 43 -1.25 6.97 4.16
CA ARG A 43 -0.75 6.59 5.49
C ARG A 43 -1.51 5.38 6.06
N GLN A 44 -2.84 5.36 5.93
CA GLN A 44 -3.67 4.25 6.40
C GLN A 44 -3.37 2.96 5.64
N TYR A 45 -3.20 3.05 4.32
CA TYR A 45 -2.83 1.90 3.49
C TYR A 45 -1.45 1.36 3.87
N ALA A 46 -0.45 2.23 4.04
CA ALA A 46 0.87 1.82 4.51
C ALA A 46 0.82 1.15 5.90
N ARG A 47 -0.01 1.67 6.82
CA ARG A 47 -0.23 1.05 8.13
C ARG A 47 -0.86 -0.33 8.02
N LYS A 48 -1.86 -0.51 7.14
CA LYS A 48 -2.48 -1.81 6.87
C LYS A 48 -1.44 -2.82 6.41
N GLN A 49 -0.55 -2.44 5.49
CA GLN A 49 0.47 -3.36 4.98
C GLN A 49 1.44 -3.83 6.07
N ARG A 50 1.90 -2.93 6.95
CA ARG A 50 2.73 -3.30 8.10
C ARG A 50 2.01 -4.25 9.07
N LEU A 51 0.71 -4.03 9.30
CA LEU A 51 -0.08 -4.92 10.14
C LEU A 51 -0.24 -6.31 9.51
N ILE A 52 -0.47 -6.38 8.19
CA ILE A 52 -0.52 -7.66 7.46
C ILE A 52 0.81 -8.40 7.58
N GLU A 53 1.93 -7.70 7.38
CA GLU A 53 3.26 -8.28 7.52
C GLU A 53 3.50 -8.84 8.92
N MET A 54 3.16 -8.06 9.96
CA MET A 54 3.27 -8.50 11.36
C MET A 54 2.36 -9.69 11.67
N LEU A 55 1.12 -9.69 11.17
CA LEU A 55 0.19 -10.81 11.35
C LEU A 55 0.72 -12.06 10.67
N ASN A 56 1.23 -11.95 9.44
CA ASN A 56 1.81 -13.06 8.71
C ASN A 56 3.09 -13.58 9.38
N SER A 57 3.96 -12.70 9.89
CA SER A 57 5.18 -13.13 10.57
C SER A 57 4.91 -13.88 11.88
N SER A 58 3.82 -13.51 12.57
CA SER A 58 3.50 -14.02 13.91
C SER A 58 2.55 -15.22 13.89
N TYR A 59 1.54 -15.20 13.02
CA TYR A 59 0.42 -16.15 13.02
C TYR A 59 0.37 -17.07 11.79
N SER A 60 1.30 -16.95 10.84
CA SER A 60 1.50 -18.01 9.86
C SER A 60 1.91 -19.32 10.55
N ALA A 61 1.75 -20.46 9.88
CA ALA A 61 2.23 -21.74 10.39
C ALA A 61 3.71 -21.68 10.81
N ALA A 62 4.55 -20.98 10.05
CA ALA A 62 5.95 -20.74 10.39
C ALA A 62 6.13 -19.84 11.62
N GLY A 63 5.31 -18.78 11.76
CA GLY A 63 5.32 -17.92 12.93
C GLY A 63 4.94 -18.65 14.22
N LEU A 64 3.86 -19.43 14.16
CA LEU A 64 3.40 -20.28 15.27
C LEU A 64 4.41 -21.37 15.60
N ALA A 65 5.01 -22.01 14.59
CA ALA A 65 6.06 -23.00 14.77
C ALA A 65 7.25 -22.43 15.57
N ARG A 66 7.74 -21.24 15.20
CA ARG A 66 8.79 -20.55 15.98
C ARG A 66 8.34 -20.23 17.40
N ARG A 67 7.12 -19.71 17.59
CA ARG A 67 6.60 -19.31 18.91
C ARG A 67 6.50 -20.49 19.88
N TYR A 68 6.10 -21.66 19.39
CA TYR A 68 5.89 -22.85 20.22
C TYR A 68 7.05 -23.86 20.16
N GLY A 69 8.15 -23.55 19.47
CA GLY A 69 9.30 -24.47 19.34
C GLY A 69 8.98 -25.76 18.59
N LEU A 70 8.05 -25.70 17.63
CA LEU A 70 7.59 -26.87 16.85
C LEU A 70 8.13 -26.82 15.42
N HIS A 71 8.15 -27.97 14.74
CA HIS A 71 8.37 -28.02 13.30
C HIS A 71 7.13 -27.50 12.55
N VAL A 72 7.33 -26.75 11.45
CA VAL A 72 6.24 -26.14 10.65
C VAL A 72 5.18 -27.17 10.24
N ARG A 73 5.61 -28.36 9.83
CA ARG A 73 4.73 -29.47 9.43
C ARG A 73 3.79 -29.93 10.54
N THR A 74 4.22 -29.87 11.80
CA THR A 74 3.38 -30.23 12.95
C THR A 74 2.24 -29.24 13.11
N VAL A 75 2.55 -27.94 12.99
CA VAL A 75 1.54 -26.88 13.04
C VAL A 75 0.55 -27.00 11.89
N GLU A 76 1.02 -27.27 10.66
CA GLU A 76 0.12 -27.49 9.51
C GLU A 76 -0.86 -28.64 9.75
N LYS A 77 -0.38 -29.77 10.28
CA LYS A 77 -1.23 -30.94 10.57
C LYS A 77 -2.26 -30.64 11.66
N ILE A 78 -1.88 -29.88 12.69
CA ILE A 78 -2.81 -29.41 13.73
C ILE A 78 -3.89 -28.51 13.09
N LEU A 79 -3.50 -27.53 12.27
CA LEU A 79 -4.44 -26.60 11.62
C LEU A 79 -5.40 -27.29 10.65
N ARG A 80 -4.93 -28.32 9.93
CA ARG A 80 -5.75 -29.16 9.03
C ARG A 80 -6.61 -30.19 9.76
N ARG A 81 -6.42 -30.34 11.08
CA ARG A 81 -7.04 -31.39 11.90
C ARG A 81 -6.65 -32.81 11.48
N ASP A 82 -5.50 -32.99 10.84
CA ASP A 82 -4.92 -34.33 10.55
C ASP A 82 -4.45 -35.03 11.84
N THR A 83 -4.10 -34.23 12.85
CA THR A 83 -3.69 -34.66 14.19
C THR A 83 -4.43 -33.84 15.22
N TRP A 84 -4.62 -34.37 16.43
CA TRP A 84 -5.34 -33.69 17.51
C TRP A 84 -6.78 -33.26 17.15
N ALA A 85 -7.43 -33.96 16.21
CA ALA A 85 -8.76 -33.63 15.71
C ALA A 85 -9.87 -33.62 16.78
N HIS A 86 -9.63 -34.28 17.92
CA HIS A 86 -10.56 -34.29 19.06
C HIS A 86 -10.59 -32.95 19.83
N VAL A 87 -9.59 -32.08 19.64
CA VAL A 87 -9.57 -30.74 20.22
C VAL A 87 -10.47 -29.81 19.38
N LYS A 88 -11.38 -29.07 20.05
CA LYS A 88 -12.41 -28.26 19.39
C LYS A 88 -11.91 -26.92 18.89
#